data_AF-A0AB33VDW6-F1
#
_entry.id   AF-A0AB33VDW6-F1
#
_cell.length_a   1.000
_cell.length_b   1.000
_cell.length_c   1.000
_cell.angle_alpha   90.00
_cell.angle_beta   90.00
_cell.angle_gamma   90.00
#
_symmetry.space_group_name_H-M   'P 1'
#
loop_
_entity.id
_entity.type
_entity.pdbx_description
1 polymer ?
#
loop_
_entity_poly.entity_id
_entity_poly.type
_entity_poly.pdbx_seq_one_letter_code
_entity_poly.pdbx_strand_id
1 'polypeptide(L)'
;MLKFPPNYAGKRHNHPIDRVVMVQGGKWISTTYDGAKGAAEEHVLTAGMQYYEPAYYDHSFMTGPEGAVIYVLGWSGPNTRLDPNYKHAD
;
A
#
# COMPACT_ATOMS: atom_id res chain seq x y z
N MET A 1 -2.78 14.40 -0.73
CA MET A 1 -3.16 13.67 -1.97
C MET A 1 -1.89 13.32 -2.70
N LEU A 2 -1.78 12.07 -3.17
CA LEU A 2 -0.58 11.52 -3.81
C LEU A 2 -0.96 10.96 -5.17
N LYS A 3 -0.03 11.07 -6.13
CA LYS A 3 -0.19 10.54 -7.48
C LYS A 3 0.95 9.56 -7.75
N PHE A 4 0.60 8.37 -8.18
CA PHE A 4 1.53 7.32 -8.51
C PHE A 4 1.44 6.98 -10.00
N PRO A 5 2.58 6.75 -10.67
CA PRO A 5 2.59 6.43 -12.09
C PRO A 5 2.02 5.02 -12.34
N PRO A 6 1.68 4.68 -13.59
CA PRO A 6 1.33 3.32 -14.01
C PRO A 6 2.29 2.25 -13.52
N ASN A 7 1.74 1.11 -13.08
CA ASN A 7 2.48 -0.08 -12.67
C ASN A 7 3.56 0.18 -11.61
N TYR A 8 3.40 1.26 -10.83
CA TYR A 8 4.30 1.58 -9.73
C TYR A 8 4.08 0.65 -8.55
N ALA A 9 5.17 0.19 -7.93
CA ALA A 9 5.14 -0.64 -6.76
C ALA A 9 5.88 0.00 -5.58
N GLY A 10 5.22 0.00 -4.42
CA GLY A 10 5.82 0.33 -3.13
C GLY A 10 6.30 -0.93 -2.41
N LYS A 11 7.54 -0.89 -1.91
CA LYS A 11 8.14 -2.01 -1.15
C LYS A 11 7.39 -2.30 0.15
N ARG A 12 7.52 -3.52 0.67
CA ARG A 12 6.98 -3.93 1.97
C ARG A 12 7.52 -3.06 3.11
N HIS A 13 6.61 -2.50 3.90
CA HIS A 13 6.92 -1.64 5.05
C HIS A 13 5.74 -1.63 6.04
N ASN A 14 5.91 -0.99 7.20
CA ASN A 14 4.83 -0.70 8.14
C ASN A 14 4.97 0.71 8.72
N HIS A 15 3.92 1.16 9.42
CA HIS A 15 3.84 2.45 10.11
C HIS A 15 3.41 2.23 11.54
N PRO A 16 3.88 3.03 12.52
CA PRO A 16 3.48 2.92 13.92
C PRO A 16 2.09 3.53 14.22
N ILE A 17 1.35 3.93 13.18
CA ILE A 17 0.04 4.56 13.31
C ILE A 17 -0.94 3.95 12.31
N ASP A 18 -2.22 3.99 12.65
CA ASP A 18 -3.30 3.60 11.75
C ASP A 18 -3.43 4.61 10.60
N ARG A 19 -3.76 4.10 9.41
CA ARG A 19 -4.01 4.92 8.23
C ARG A 19 -5.29 4.49 7.52
N VAL A 20 -5.83 5.43 6.74
CA VAL A 20 -6.88 5.12 5.77
C VAL A 20 -6.42 5.60 4.41
N VAL A 21 -6.33 4.67 3.46
CA VAL A 21 -6.10 4.97 2.04
C VAL A 21 -7.44 5.11 1.37
N MET A 22 -7.68 6.25 0.71
CA MET A 22 -8.86 6.51 -0.09
C MET A 22 -8.46 6.72 -1.54
N VAL A 23 -8.96 5.88 -2.44
CA VAL A 23 -8.64 5.95 -3.87
C VAL A 23 -9.54 6.98 -4.53
N GLN A 24 -8.94 7.99 -5.15
CA GLN A 24 -9.63 9.08 -5.85
C GLN A 24 -9.68 8.84 -7.37
N GLY A 25 -8.76 8.02 -7.89
CA GLY A 25 -8.69 7.69 -9.32
C GLY A 25 -7.72 6.55 -9.59
N GLY A 26 -7.94 5.81 -10.67
CA GLY A 26 -7.15 4.64 -11.06
C GLY A 26 -7.37 3.43 -10.15
N LYS A 27 -6.34 2.57 -10.05
CA LYS A 27 -6.38 1.31 -9.30
C LYS A 27 -5.21 1.23 -8.34
N TRP A 28 -5.53 0.94 -7.08
CA TRP A 28 -4.59 0.68 -6.00
C TRP A 28 -4.77 -0.76 -5.53
N ILE A 29 -3.67 -1.50 -5.42
CA ILE A 29 -3.67 -2.86 -4.88
C ILE A 29 -2.84 -2.80 -3.61
N SER A 30 -3.49 -2.95 -2.45
CA SER A 30 -2.81 -3.06 -1.16
C SER A 30 -2.62 -4.53 -0.84
N THR A 31 -1.40 -4.94 -0.50
CA THR A 31 -1.12 -6.32 -0.08
C THR A 31 -0.67 -6.30 1.37
N THR A 32 -1.44 -6.91 2.28
CA THR A 32 -1.07 -7.07 3.69
C THR A 32 -0.44 -8.43 3.95
N TYR A 33 0.40 -8.50 4.98
CA TYR A 33 1.10 -9.74 5.35
C TYR A 33 0.92 -10.04 6.85
N ASP A 34 0.54 -11.28 7.17
CA ASP A 34 0.47 -11.76 8.56
C ASP A 34 1.86 -12.19 9.08
N GLY A 35 2.70 -11.21 9.40
CA GLY A 35 4.06 -11.42 9.88
C GLY A 35 5.07 -11.78 8.76
N ALA A 36 6.33 -12.02 9.13
CA ALA A 36 7.47 -12.04 8.20
C ALA A 36 7.36 -13.06 7.04
N LYS A 37 6.61 -14.16 7.24
CA LYS A 37 6.35 -15.22 6.24
C LYS A 37 4.86 -15.46 5.99
N GLY A 38 4.00 -14.53 6.43
CA GLY A 38 2.55 -14.71 6.44
C GLY A 38 1.91 -14.84 5.07
N ALA A 39 0.68 -15.35 5.06
CA ALA A 39 -0.21 -15.27 3.92
C ALA A 39 -0.36 -13.79 3.50
N ALA A 40 -0.32 -13.56 2.19
CA ALA A 40 -0.55 -12.24 1.62
C ALA A 40 -2.04 -12.12 1.28
N GLU A 41 -2.68 -11.06 1.76
CA GLU A 41 -4.05 -10.71 1.37
C GLU A 41 -4.00 -9.47 0.47
N GLU A 42 -4.60 -9.56 -0.71
CA GLU A 42 -4.69 -8.44 -1.65
C GLU A 42 -6.06 -7.77 -1.58
N HIS A 43 -6.03 -6.46 -1.41
CA HIS A 43 -7.18 -5.57 -1.50
C HIS A 43 -7.07 -4.72 -2.75
N VAL A 44 -7.87 -5.05 -3.76
CA VAL A 44 -7.96 -4.30 -5.00
C VAL A 44 -8.99 -3.18 -4.84
N LEU A 45 -8.53 -1.94 -4.95
CA LEU A 45 -9.31 -0.73 -4.70
C LEU A 45 -9.37 0.14 -5.97
N THR A 46 -10.56 0.63 -6.28
CA THR A 46 -10.81 1.59 -7.36
C THR A 46 -11.38 2.90 -6.79
N ALA A 47 -11.56 3.91 -7.64
CA ALA A 47 -12.05 5.23 -7.24
C ALA A 47 -13.31 5.16 -6.36
N GLY A 48 -13.29 5.86 -5.23
CA GLY A 48 -14.35 5.88 -4.22
C GLY A 48 -14.19 4.83 -3.12
N MET A 49 -13.32 3.84 -3.29
CA MET A 49 -13.05 2.84 -2.26
C MET A 49 -12.03 3.34 -1.24
N GLN A 50 -12.13 2.79 -0.03
CA GLN A 50 -11.19 3.04 1.06
C GLN A 50 -10.67 1.74 1.64
N TYR A 51 -9.49 1.79 2.22
CA TYR A 51 -8.85 0.69 2.92
C TYR A 51 -8.22 1.17 4.22
N TYR A 52 -8.43 0.40 5.28
CA TYR A 52 -7.84 0.65 6.59
C TYR A 52 -6.53 -0.13 6.71
N GLU A 53 -5.46 0.57 7.04
CA GLU A 53 -4.15 0.00 7.30
C GLU A 53 -3.87 0.12 8.80
N PRO A 54 -3.94 -0.98 9.56
CA PRO A 54 -3.64 -0.96 10.99
C PRO A 54 -2.17 -0.61 11.27
N ALA A 55 -1.92 0.02 12.42
CA ALA A 55 -0.59 0.25 12.93
C ALA A 55 0.20 -1.07 13.04
N TYR A 56 1.49 -0.99 12.72
CA TYR A 56 2.47 -2.09 12.72
C TYR A 56 2.18 -3.27 11.79
N TYR A 57 1.12 -3.19 10.97
CA TYR A 57 0.86 -4.20 9.94
C TYR A 57 1.71 -3.94 8.70
N ASP A 58 2.37 -5.01 8.26
CA ASP A 58 3.19 -5.00 7.07
C ASP A 58 2.30 -4.96 5.83
N HIS A 59 2.64 -4.06 4.92
CA HIS A 59 1.98 -3.99 3.62
C HIS A 59 2.95 -3.56 2.52
N SER A 60 2.61 -3.94 1.31
CA SER A 60 3.16 -3.40 0.07
C SER A 60 1.99 -2.86 -0.76
N PHE A 61 2.29 -2.18 -1.86
CA PHE A 61 1.25 -1.77 -2.77
C PHE A 61 1.72 -1.77 -4.21
N MET A 62 0.77 -1.89 -5.12
CA MET A 62 0.97 -1.69 -6.54
C MET A 62 -0.16 -0.82 -7.12
N THR A 63 0.12 -0.22 -8.26
CA THR A 63 -0.88 0.50 -9.06
C THR A 63 -1.13 -0.22 -10.38
N GLY A 64 -2.32 -0.03 -10.95
CA GLY A 64 -2.65 -0.58 -12.27
C GLY A 64 -1.96 0.17 -13.43
N PRO A 65 -2.20 -0.26 -14.69
CA PRO A 65 -1.69 0.41 -15.89
C PRO A 65 -2.12 1.87 -16.05
N GLU A 66 -3.16 2.30 -15.34
CA GLU A 66 -3.66 3.66 -15.28
C GLU A 66 -3.03 4.51 -14.15
N GLY A 67 -2.18 3.90 -13.32
CA GLY A 67 -1.65 4.50 -12.10
C GLY A 67 -2.70 4.61 -11.00
N ALA A 68 -2.45 5.48 -10.01
CA ALA A 68 -3.41 5.76 -8.95
C ALA A 68 -3.29 7.20 -8.41
N VAL A 69 -4.42 7.77 -8.04
CA VAL A 69 -4.50 8.98 -7.22
C VAL A 69 -5.14 8.60 -5.89
N ILE A 70 -4.44 8.82 -4.80
CA ILE A 70 -4.91 8.47 -3.46
C ILE A 70 -4.87 9.67 -2.52
N TYR A 71 -5.69 9.60 -1.49
CA TYR A 71 -5.57 10.42 -0.30
C TYR A 71 -5.33 9.50 0.89
N VAL A 72 -4.40 9.85 1.77
CA VAL A 72 -4.08 9.06 2.97
C VAL A 72 -4.36 9.90 4.20
N LEU A 73 -5.28 9.44 5.04
CA LEU A 73 -5.44 9.93 6.41
C LEU A 73 -4.39 9.25 7.30
N GLY A 74 -3.74 10.02 8.19
CA GLY A 74 -2.67 9.48 9.03
C GLY A 74 -1.34 9.30 8.27
N TRP A 75 -0.96 10.24 7.40
CA TRP A 75 0.32 10.17 6.68
C TRP A 75 1.57 10.35 7.58
N SER A 76 1.39 10.76 8.83
CA SER A 76 2.48 11.14 9.74
C SER A 76 3.14 9.95 10.43
N GLY A 77 4.38 9.61 10.06
CA GLY A 77 5.15 8.64 10.83
C GLY A 77 6.35 8.10 10.05
N PRO A 78 7.32 7.47 10.72
CA PRO A 78 8.42 6.80 10.05
C PRO A 78 7.91 5.54 9.33
N ASN A 79 8.33 5.37 8.07
CA ASN A 79 8.15 4.11 7.34
C ASN A 79 9.25 3.15 7.81
N THR A 80 8.88 2.07 8.51
CA THR A 80 9.83 0.99 8.78
C THR A 80 9.92 0.11 7.55
N ARG A 81 11.00 0.22 6.78
CA ARG A 81 11.25 -0.69 5.65
C ARG A 81 11.71 -2.04 6.20
N LEU A 82 11.01 -3.10 5.80
CA LEU A 82 11.23 -4.42 6.39
C LEU A 82 12.04 -5.36 5.49
N ASP A 83 12.18 -5.02 4.21
CA ASP A 83 12.97 -5.80 3.28
C ASP A 83 13.91 -4.89 2.44
N PRO A 84 15.23 -4.91 2.69
CA PRO A 84 16.19 -4.25 1.82
C PRO A 84 16.35 -4.95 0.45
N ASN A 85 15.92 -6.21 0.32
CA ASN A 85 16.21 -7.12 -0.79
C ASN A 85 14.97 -7.59 -1.58
N TYR A 86 13.75 -7.21 -1.23
CA TYR A 86 12.54 -7.58 -2.01
C TYR A 86 12.65 -7.05 -3.44
N LYS A 87 12.80 -7.97 -4.39
CA LYS A 87 12.68 -7.75 -5.84
C LYS A 87 11.36 -8.39 -6.28
N HIS A 88 10.56 -7.65 -7.04
CA HIS A 88 9.41 -8.23 -7.73
C HIS A 88 9.90 -9.43 -8.56
N ALA A 89 9.21 -10.56 -8.47
CA ALA A 89 9.33 -11.60 -9.48
C ALA A 89 8.64 -11.07 -10.74
N ASP A 90 9.34 -11.19 -11.87
CA ASP A 90 8.91 -10.76 -13.21
C ASP A 90 7.62 -11.47 -13.66
#